data_AF-L9ZP66-F1
#
_entry.id   AF-L9ZP66-F1
#
_cell.length_a   1.000
_cell.length_b   1.000
_cell.length_c   1.000
_cell.angle_alpha   90.00
_cell.angle_beta   90.00
_cell.angle_gamma   90.00
#
_symmetry.space_group_name_H-M   'P 1'
#
loop_
_entity.id
_entity.type
_entity.pdbx_description
1 polymer ?
#
loop_
_entity_poly.entity_id
_entity_poly.type
_entity_poly.pdbx_seq_one_letter_code
_entity_poly.pdbx_strand_id
1 'polypeptide(L)' 'MALNRLRKLDQNSLGVTLPKDDLRVEGLLDENGDLQDEHHIHIRHVAEGEWKLEIIGK' A
#
# COMPACT_ATOMS: atom_id res chain seq x y z
N MET A 1 -7.83 -2.90 13.10
CA MET A 1 -6.38 -2.99 12.87
C MET A 1 -6.07 -4.34 12.24
N ALA A 2 -5.77 -4.37 10.94
CA ALA A 2 -5.29 -5.59 10.29
C ALA A 2 -3.77 -5.65 10.44
N LEU A 3 -3.24 -6.76 10.97
CA LEU A 3 -1.80 -7.01 10.97
C LEU A 3 -1.42 -7.49 9.57
N ASN A 4 -0.86 -6.58 8.77
CA ASN A 4 -0.47 -6.89 7.40
C ASN A 4 0.90 -7.56 7.36
N ARG A 5 1.04 -8.62 6.57
CA ARG A 5 2.27 -9.40 6.46
C ARG A 5 3.18 -8.80 5.39
N LEU A 6 4.47 -8.67 5.69
CA LEU A 6 5.52 -8.45 4.69
C LEU A 6 5.73 -9.71 3.85
N ARG A 7 5.81 -9.55 2.52
CA ARG A 7 5.99 -10.66 1.58
C ARG A 7 7.13 -10.35 0.62
N LYS A 8 7.86 -11.38 0.21
CA LYS A 8 8.86 -11.26 -0.86
C LYS A 8 8.12 -11.09 -2.19
N LEU A 9 8.49 -10.06 -2.95
CA LEU A 9 7.96 -9.84 -4.30
C LEU A 9 8.95 -10.35 -5.34
N ASP A 10 10.23 -9.99 -5.20
CA ASP A 10 11.31 -10.44 -6.08
C ASP A 10 12.64 -10.62 -5.30
N GLN A 11 13.77 -10.69 -6.02
CA GLN A 11 15.10 -10.85 -5.41
C GLN A 11 15.54 -9.66 -4.56
N ASN A 12 15.06 -8.47 -4.88
CA ASN A 12 15.52 -7.20 -4.35
C ASN A 12 14.42 -6.42 -3.62
N SER A 13 13.16 -6.88 -3.65
CA SER A 13 12.04 -6.16 -3.07
C SER A 13 11.14 -7.01 -2.16
N LEU A 14 10.64 -6.34 -1.12
CA LEU A 14 9.57 -6.80 -0.24
C LEU A 14 8.36 -5.89 -0.42
N GLY A 15 7.17 -6.45 -0.23
CA GLY A 15 5.90 -5.73 -0.27
C GLY A 15 5.09 -5.93 1.00
N VAL A 16 4.22 -4.96 1.29
CA VAL A 16 3.17 -5.09 2.31
C VAL A 16 1.84 -5.36 1.62
N THR A 17 1.03 -6.25 2.19
CA THR A 17 -0.35 -6.44 1.71
C THR A 17 -1.23 -5.35 2.31
N LEU A 18 -2.00 -4.64 1.48
CA LEU A 18 -3.02 -3.70 1.94
C LEU A 18 -4.41 -4.32 1.68
N PRO A 19 -5.35 -4.28 2.64
CA PRO A 19 -6.71 -4.74 2.42
C PRO A 19 -7.38 -3.97 1.29
N LYS A 20 -8.06 -4.67 0.37
CA LYS A 20 -8.77 -4.01 -0.74
C LYS A 20 -9.87 -3.06 -0.26
N ASP A 21 -10.51 -3.37 0.88
CA ASP A 21 -11.56 -2.52 1.44
C ASP A 21 -11.03 -1.13 1.82
N ASP A 22 -9.83 -1.06 2.41
CA ASP A 22 -9.18 0.21 2.75
C ASP A 22 -8.86 1.01 1.46
N LEU A 23 -8.33 0.34 0.44
CA LEU A 23 -8.01 0.97 -0.85
C LEU A 23 -9.25 1.44 -1.62
N ARG A 24 -10.37 0.72 -1.48
CA ARG A 24 -11.65 1.07 -2.10
C ARG A 24 -12.25 2.33 -1.47
N VAL A 25 -12.13 2.49 -0.15
CA VAL A 25 -12.54 3.72 0.56
C VAL A 25 -11.75 4.93 0.05
N GLU A 26 -10.46 4.73 -0.25
CA GLU A 26 -9.59 5.79 -0.79
C GLU A 26 -9.81 6.07 -2.29
N GLY A 27 -10.66 5.28 -2.96
CA GLY A 27 -10.97 5.44 -4.38
C GLY A 27 -9.85 4.97 -5.32
N LEU A 28 -8.95 4.11 -4.84
CA LEU A 28 -7.80 3.61 -5.62
C LEU A 28 -8.12 2.38 -6.47
N LEU A 29 -9.28 1.77 -6.24
CA LEU A 29 -9.71 0.55 -6.93
C LEU A 29 -10.96 0.80 -7.76
N ASP A 30 -11.08 0.11 -8.88
CA ASP A 30 -12.28 0.09 -9.71
C ASP A 30 -13.38 -0.82 -9.12
N GLU A 31 -14.48 -0.96 -9.84
CA GLU A 31 -15.59 -1.82 -9.45
C GLU A 31 -15.20 -3.31 -9.35
N ASN A 32 -14.22 -3.75 -10.15
CA ASN A 32 -13.67 -5.10 -10.15
C ASN A 32 -12.63 -5.32 -9.03
N GLY A 33 -12.20 -4.25 -8.37
CA GLY A 33 -11.19 -4.26 -7.32
C GLY A 33 -9.77 -4.28 -7.86
N ASP A 34 -9.56 -3.84 -9.09
CA ASP A 34 -8.25 -3.63 -9.71
C ASP A 34 -7.81 -2.18 -9.50
N LEU A 35 -6.49 -1.96 -9.45
CA LEU A 35 -5.94 -0.62 -9.25
C LEU A 35 -6.31 0.27 -10.43
N GLN A 36 -6.93 1.42 -10.16
CA GLN A 36 -7.14 2.45 -11.18
C GLN A 36 -5.86 3.26 -11.33
N ASP A 37 -5.54 3.64 -12.58
CA ASP A 37 -4.44 4.54 -12.90
C ASP A 37 -3.08 4.15 -12.29
N GLU A 38 -2.10 5.05 -12.43
CA GLU A 38 -0.78 4.89 -11.84
C GLU A 38 -0.71 5.65 -10.51
N HIS A 39 -0.81 4.91 -9.40
CA HIS A 39 -0.70 5.47 -8.06
C HIS A 39 0.68 5.26 -7.47
N HIS A 40 1.22 6.31 -6.84
CA HIS A 40 2.50 6.28 -6.16
C HIS A 40 2.29 6.34 -4.64
N ILE A 41 2.94 5.43 -3.92
CA ILE A 41 2.96 5.43 -2.45
C ILE A 41 4.34 5.88 -1.98
N HIS A 42 4.37 6.92 -1.16
CA HIS A 42 5.55 7.28 -0.39
C HIS A 42 5.65 6.39 0.84
N ILE A 43 6.79 5.74 1.01
CA ILE A 43 7.11 4.96 2.20
C ILE A 43 8.25 5.67 2.94
N ARG A 44 8.02 6.08 4.18
CA ARG A 44 9.03 6.76 5.02
C ARG A 44 9.24 6.04 6.33
N HIS A 45 10.50 5.77 6.67
CA HIS A 45 10.89 5.34 8.02
C HIS A 45 10.79 6.53 8.98
N VAL A 46 10.02 6.40 10.06
CA VAL A 46 9.76 7.52 10.99
C VAL A 46 10.40 7.33 12.37
N ALA A 47 10.53 6.10 12.85
CA ALA A 47 11.19 5.74 14.11
C ALA A 47 11.46 4.23 14.15
N GLU A 48 12.09 3.74 15.22
CA GLU A 48 12.43 2.31 15.40
C GLU A 48 11.24 1.37 15.09
N GLY A 49 11.31 0.70 13.94
CA GLY A 49 10.28 -0.25 13.50
C GLY A 49 9.00 0.39 12.96
N GLU A 50 8.92 1.73 12.93
CA GLU A 50 7.74 2.47 12.46
C GLU A 50 7.96 3.06 11.07
N TRP A 51 6.96 2.83 10.22
CA TRP A 51 6.92 3.31 8.85
C TRP A 51 5.59 4.01 8.59
N LYS A 52 5.65 5.12 7.85
CA LYS A 52 4.47 5.85 7.39
C LYS A 52 4.31 5.65 5.89
N LEU A 53 3.07 5.36 5.47
CA LEU A 53 2.65 5.24 4.08
C LEU A 53 1.72 6.40 3.74
N GLU A 54 1.95 7.05 2.59
CA GLU A 54 1.14 8.16 2.10
C GLU A 54 0.95 8.03 0.58
N ILE A 55 -0.25 8.30 0.07
CA ILE A 55 -0.51 8.38 -1.37
C ILE A 55 -0.02 9.74 -1.88
N ILE A 56 0.73 9.75 -2.98
CA ILE A 56 1.20 10.98 -3.63
C ILE A 56 0.33 11.27 -4.86
N GLY A 57 -0.03 12.55 -5.06
CA GLY A 57 -0.53 13.05 -6.36
C GLY A 57 -2.04 13.04 -6.54
N LYS A 58 -2.80 13.27 -5.47
CA LYS A 58 -4.23 13.61 -5.58
C LYS A 58 -4.41 15.07 -5.98
#